data_AF-A0A8J2K681-F1
#
_entry.id   AF-A0A8J2K681-F1
#
_cell.length_a   1.000
_cell.length_b   1.000
_cell.length_c   1.000
_cell.angle_alpha   90.00
_cell.angle_beta   90.00
_cell.angle_gamma   90.00
#
_symmetry.space_group_name_H-M   'P 1'
#
loop_
_entity.id
_entity.type
_entity.pdbx_description
1 polymer ?
#
loop_
_entity_poly.entity_id
_entity_poly.type
_entity_poly.pdbx_seq_one_letter_code
_entity_poly.pdbx_strand_id
1 'polypeptide(L)'
;MSTTTISAATTLLTTVAPIPIILDDSLSGGSVFTLLFFTALAIYFGGGILLRRFMRGAEGLEMIPHYAFWADLPNLIKEGIQFTLNGCEPVITYERI
;
A
#
# COMPACT_ATOMS: atom_id res chain seq x y z
N MET A 1 -57.93 -36.43 -17.13
CA MET A 1 -58.09 -35.85 -15.79
C MET A 1 -56.76 -35.25 -15.41
N SER A 2 -56.75 -33.94 -15.33
CA SER A 2 -55.60 -33.05 -15.20
C SER A 2 -54.85 -33.28 -13.88
N THR A 3 -53.51 -33.26 -13.93
CA THR A 3 -52.59 -32.48 -13.06
C THR A 3 -51.16 -33.04 -13.11
N THR A 4 -50.49 -32.85 -14.24
CA THR A 4 -49.03 -32.94 -14.38
C THR A 4 -48.33 -31.66 -13.89
N THR A 5 -48.65 -31.18 -12.68
CA THR A 5 -48.15 -29.88 -12.17
C THR A 5 -47.40 -29.94 -10.84
N ILE A 6 -46.99 -31.12 -10.39
CA ILE A 6 -46.09 -31.24 -9.21
C ILE A 6 -44.64 -31.58 -9.62
N SER A 7 -44.36 -31.48 -10.93
CA SER A 7 -43.01 -31.24 -11.43
C SER A 7 -42.47 -29.93 -10.83
N ALA A 8 -41.16 -29.86 -10.66
CA ALA A 8 -40.36 -28.66 -10.41
C ALA A 8 -40.24 -28.11 -8.97
N ALA A 9 -41.25 -28.11 -8.10
CA ALA A 9 -41.17 -27.26 -6.89
C ALA A 9 -40.48 -27.88 -5.65
N THR A 10 -40.61 -29.19 -5.39
CA THR A 10 -40.37 -29.71 -4.02
C THR A 10 -39.13 -30.60 -3.87
N THR A 11 -38.65 -31.29 -4.91
CA THR A 11 -37.63 -32.35 -4.72
C THR A 11 -36.18 -31.90 -4.94
N LEU A 12 -35.90 -30.77 -5.58
CA LEU A 12 -34.50 -30.33 -5.83
C LEU A 12 -34.07 -29.10 -5.03
N LEU A 13 -34.82 -28.74 -3.99
CA LEU A 13 -34.35 -27.85 -2.91
C LEU A 13 -33.20 -28.47 -2.08
N THR A 14 -32.79 -29.72 -2.36
CA THR A 14 -31.73 -30.43 -1.61
C THR A 14 -30.37 -30.53 -2.32
N THR A 15 -30.19 -29.88 -3.48
CA THR A 15 -28.85 -29.55 -4.01
C THR A 15 -28.60 -28.04 -3.92
N VAL A 16 -28.99 -27.45 -2.79
CA VAL A 16 -28.23 -26.29 -2.29
C VAL A 16 -26.91 -26.89 -1.81
N ALA A 17 -25.91 -26.93 -2.69
CA ALA A 17 -24.53 -26.98 -2.23
C ALA A 17 -24.41 -25.93 -1.11
N PRO A 18 -23.82 -26.24 0.05
CA PRO A 18 -23.35 -25.14 0.87
C PRO A 18 -22.39 -24.40 -0.06
N ILE A 19 -22.74 -23.18 -0.45
CA ILE A 19 -21.79 -22.30 -1.10
C ILE A 19 -20.92 -21.81 0.05
N PRO A 20 -19.68 -22.30 0.23
CA PRO A 20 -18.72 -21.48 0.93
C PRO A 20 -18.42 -20.31 -0.01
N ILE A 21 -19.12 -19.18 0.12
CA ILE A 21 -18.54 -17.90 -0.28
C ILE A 21 -17.53 -17.57 0.81
N ILE A 22 -16.47 -18.36 0.90
CA ILE A 22 -15.28 -17.92 1.61
C ILE A 22 -14.50 -17.14 0.54
N LEU A 23 -14.88 -15.87 0.40
CA LEU A 23 -13.99 -14.86 -0.14
C LEU A 23 -12.91 -14.68 0.92
N ASP A 24 -11.91 -15.56 0.91
CA ASP A 24 -10.64 -15.29 1.56
C ASP A 24 -9.96 -14.20 0.75
N ASP A 25 -10.46 -12.97 0.88
CA ASP A 25 -9.76 -11.77 0.45
C ASP A 25 -8.55 -11.60 1.39
N SER A 26 -7.56 -12.46 1.16
CA SER A 26 -6.23 -12.32 1.72
C SER A 26 -5.69 -10.99 1.19
N LEU A 27 -5.82 -9.95 2.02
CA LEU A 27 -5.22 -8.66 1.74
C LEU A 27 -3.75 -8.89 1.49
N SER A 28 -3.32 -8.65 0.24
CA SER A 28 -1.92 -8.70 -0.15
C SER A 28 -1.11 -7.95 0.90
N GLY A 29 -0.06 -8.57 1.43
CA GLY A 29 0.77 -7.98 2.49
C GLY A 29 1.29 -6.59 2.10
N GLY A 30 1.45 -6.33 0.78
CA GLY A 30 1.76 -5.01 0.24
C GLY A 30 0.70 -3.96 0.60
N SER A 31 -0.59 -4.28 0.44
CA SER A 31 -1.69 -3.37 0.77
C SER A 31 -1.70 -2.99 2.26
N VAL A 32 -1.43 -3.96 3.13
CA VAL A 32 -1.32 -3.74 4.58
C VAL A 32 -0.11 -2.86 4.91
N PHE A 33 1.05 -3.14 4.31
CA PHE A 33 2.26 -2.34 4.49
C PHE A 33 2.07 -0.89 4.03
N THR A 34 1.50 -0.69 2.84
CA THR A 34 1.22 0.65 2.30
C THR A 34 0.29 1.44 3.21
N LEU A 35 -0.77 0.81 3.73
CA LEU A 35 -1.71 1.47 4.64
C LEU A 35 -1.05 1.87 5.96
N LEU A 36 -0.24 0.98 6.55
CA LEU A 36 0.51 1.29 7.77
C LEU A 36 1.54 2.41 7.54
N PHE A 37 2.29 2.35 6.44
CA PHE A 37 3.28 3.36 6.10
C PHE A 37 2.64 4.73 5.93
N PHE A 38 1.59 4.86 5.12
CA PHE A 38 0.90 6.13 4.93
C PHE A 38 0.23 6.65 6.20
N THR A 39 -0.35 5.77 7.02
CA THR A 39 -0.97 6.18 8.29
C THR A 39 0.09 6.69 9.28
N ALA A 40 1.22 5.99 9.42
CA ALA A 40 2.33 6.44 10.25
C ALA A 40 2.90 7.77 9.74
N LEU A 41 3.03 7.92 8.43
CA LEU A 41 3.47 9.15 7.77
C LEU A 41 2.50 10.31 8.07
N ALA A 42 1.20 10.07 7.95
CA ALA A 42 0.16 11.06 8.23
C ALA A 42 0.15 11.46 9.72
N ILE A 43 0.36 10.54 10.65
CA ILE A 43 0.49 10.85 12.08
C ILE A 43 1.77 11.65 12.34
N TYR A 44 2.87 11.31 11.68
CA TYR A 44 4.15 11.99 11.83
C TYR A 44 4.09 13.45 11.34
N PHE A 45 3.60 13.66 10.12
CA PHE A 45 3.42 15.00 9.56
C PHE A 45 2.28 15.73 10.26
N GLY A 46 1.11 15.11 10.38
CA GLY A 46 -0.09 15.71 10.97
C GLY A 46 0.11 16.08 12.45
N GLY A 47 0.67 15.17 13.26
CA GLY A 47 1.00 15.45 14.65
C GLY A 47 2.09 16.51 14.79
N GLY A 48 3.15 16.44 13.97
CA GLY A 48 4.21 17.45 13.92
C GLY A 48 3.71 18.84 13.54
N ILE A 49 2.77 18.92 12.59
CA ILE A 49 2.11 20.13 12.10
C ILE A 49 1.15 20.68 13.15
N LEU A 50 0.26 19.85 13.70
CA LEU A 50 -0.79 20.29 14.60
C LEU A 50 -0.22 20.79 15.93
N LEU A 51 0.75 20.09 16.51
CA LEU A 51 1.40 20.49 17.77
C LEU A 51 2.15 21.83 17.61
N ARG A 52 2.86 22.02 16.50
CA ARG A 52 3.64 23.25 16.28
C ARG A 52 2.77 24.43 15.83
N ARG A 53 1.67 24.17 15.09
CA ARG A 53 0.61 25.15 14.79
C ARG A 53 -0.05 25.66 16.08
N PHE A 54 -0.36 24.77 17.02
CA PHE A 54 -1.00 25.15 18.30
C PHE A 54 -0.04 25.80 19.30
N MET A 55 1.22 25.38 19.36
CA MET A 55 2.12 25.81 20.45
C MET A 55 2.95 27.07 20.15
N ARG A 56 3.27 27.40 18.89
CA ARG A 56 4.30 28.44 18.62
C ARG A 56 3.97 29.49 17.57
N GLY A 57 2.89 29.35 16.79
CA GLY A 57 2.57 30.32 15.72
C GLY A 57 3.69 30.52 14.69
N ALA A 58 4.72 29.68 14.70
CA ALA A 58 5.84 29.73 13.78
C ALA A 58 5.44 28.99 12.51
N GLU A 59 5.32 29.73 11.41
CA GLU A 59 5.07 29.20 10.08
C GLU A 59 6.37 28.71 9.47
N GLY A 60 6.48 27.42 9.12
CA GLY A 60 7.58 26.99 8.27
C GLY A 60 7.96 25.52 8.29
N LEU A 61 8.97 25.23 7.46
CA LEU A 61 9.58 23.93 7.17
C LEU A 61 10.36 23.32 8.35
N GLU A 62 10.61 24.07 9.42
CA GLU A 62 11.18 23.53 10.67
C GLU A 62 10.20 22.67 11.47
N MET A 63 8.97 22.51 10.95
CA MET A 63 7.88 21.77 11.56
C MET A 63 7.94 20.25 11.30
N ILE A 64 8.82 19.82 10.42
CA ILE A 64 9.02 18.41 10.10
C ILE A 64 10.25 17.95 10.89
N PRO A 65 10.09 17.03 11.87
CA PRO A 65 11.26 16.40 12.46
C PRO A 65 12.07 15.76 11.30
N HIS A 66 13.40 15.90 11.28
CA HIS A 66 14.28 15.26 10.28
C HIS A 66 14.06 15.69 8.81
N TYR A 67 13.74 16.97 8.55
CA TYR A 67 13.53 17.49 7.18
C TYR A 67 14.64 17.15 6.18
N ALA A 68 15.92 17.23 6.57
CA ALA A 68 17.05 16.91 5.68
C ALA A 68 16.95 15.50 5.09
N PHE A 69 16.59 14.50 5.91
CA PHE A 69 16.34 13.14 5.43
C PHE A 69 15.19 13.08 4.42
N TRP A 70 14.07 13.76 4.70
CA TRP A 70 12.91 13.79 3.81
C TRP A 70 13.20 14.52 2.49
N ALA A 71 14.07 15.53 2.51
CA ALA A 71 14.52 16.25 1.32
C ALA A 71 15.46 15.40 0.45
N ASP A 72 16.30 14.56 1.06
CA ASP A 72 17.25 13.69 0.37
C ASP A 72 16.61 12.38 -0.14
N LEU A 73 15.49 11.96 0.44
CA LEU A 73 14.72 10.75 0.07
C LEU A 73 14.50 10.56 -1.44
N PRO A 74 14.04 11.56 -2.23
CA PRO A 74 13.89 11.41 -3.69
C PRO A 74 15.22 11.12 -4.41
N ASN A 75 16.32 11.67 -3.92
CA ASN A 75 17.64 11.37 -4.49
C ASN A 75 18.05 9.92 -4.17
N LEU A 76 17.81 9.46 -2.94
CA LEU A 76 18.05 8.06 -2.54
C LEU A 76 17.20 7.08 -3.37
N ILE A 77 15.93 7.41 -3.66
CA ILE A 77 15.08 6.56 -4.52
C ILE A 77 15.64 6.52 -5.94
N LYS A 78 16.03 7.66 -6.51
CA LYS A 78 16.62 7.72 -7.85
C LYS A 78 17.87 6.85 -7.94
N GLU A 79 18.74 6.93 -6.94
CA GLU A 79 19.95 6.09 -6.84
C GLU A 79 19.61 4.61 -6.71
N GLY A 80 18.60 4.25 -5.90
CA GLY A 80 18.14 2.86 -5.77
C GLY A 80 17.52 2.29 -7.04
N ILE A 81 16.73 3.09 -7.77
CA ILE A 81 16.16 2.70 -9.07
C ILE A 81 17.29 2.54 -10.09
N GLN A 82 18.22 3.49 -10.15
CA GLN A 82 19.38 3.41 -11.04
C GLN A 82 20.23 2.17 -10.73
N PHE A 83 20.44 1.84 -9.46
CA PHE A 83 21.11 0.61 -9.03
C PHE A 83 20.35 -0.64 -9.46
N THR A 84 19.01 -0.64 -9.39
CA THR A 84 18.19 -1.80 -9.74
C THR A 84 18.11 -2.01 -11.26
N LEU A 85 17.98 -0.91 -12.03
CA LEU A 85 17.86 -0.95 -13.49
C LEU A 85 19.21 -1.17 -14.18
N ASN A 86 20.28 -0.56 -13.67
CA ASN A 86 21.64 -0.74 -14.19
C ASN A 86 22.39 -1.88 -13.47
N GLY A 87 21.66 -2.79 -12.80
CA GLY A 87 22.15 -3.80 -11.86
C GLY A 87 23.57 -4.28 -12.17
N CYS A 88 24.49 -4.07 -11.22
CA CYS A 88 25.94 -4.37 -11.34
C CYS A 88 26.45 -4.34 -12.78
N GLU A 89 26.16 -3.28 -13.54
CA GLU A 89 26.92 -3.01 -14.74
C GLU A 89 28.34 -2.78 -14.23
N PRO A 90 29.31 -3.67 -14.53
CA PRO A 90 30.68 -3.39 -14.17
C PRO A 90 30.99 -2.08 -14.88
N VAL A 91 31.29 -1.04 -14.10
CA VAL A 91 31.91 0.16 -14.65
C VAL A 91 33.16 -0.36 -15.33
N ILE A 92 33.11 -0.53 -16.66
CA ILE A 92 34.31 -0.85 -17.40
C ILE A 92 35.08 0.46 -17.47
N THR A 93 35.81 0.70 -16.39
CA THR A 93 36.93 1.61 -16.34
C THR A 93 37.94 1.06 -17.35
N TYR A 94 37.76 1.39 -18.62
CA TYR A 94 38.82 1.32 -19.61
C TYR A 94 39.77 2.49 -19.29
N GLU A 95 40.50 2.36 -18.19
CA GLU A 95 41.81 3.00 -18.04
C GLU A 95 42.69 2.43 -19.17
N ARG A 96 42.56 3.05 -20.34
CA ARG A 96 43.43 2.88 -21.50
C ARG A 96 43.81 4.28 -21.97
N ILE A 97 44.84 4.79 -21.30
CA ILE A 97 46.01 5.54 -21.83
C ILE A 97 45.68 6.67 -22.81
#